data_AF-A0A0M2UXG3-F1
#
_entry.id   AF-A0A0M2UXG3-F1
#
_cell.length_a   1.000
_cell.length_b   1.000
_cell.length_c   1.000
_cell.angle_alpha   90.00
_cell.angle_beta   90.00
_cell.angle_gamma   90.00
#
_symmetry.space_group_name_H-M   'P 1'
#
loop_
_entity.id
_entity.type
_entity.pdbx_description
1 polymer ?
#
loop_
_entity_poly.entity_id
_entity_poly.type
_entity_poly.pdbx_seq_one_letter_code
_entity_poly.pdbx_strand_id
1 'polypeptide(L)'
;MGHISKPKPVNLIIGVLTNIPGLPGEMEKTLTTSFGTIDLKSDILPFHFTEYYHEEMGEEIKRQFYSFQKLISPDEIAAIKVQTNSMEEAVADSRKYSVKRPVNIDPGYLNESRLILASTKDFSHRIYLQNGIYAK
;
A
#
# COMPACT_ATOMS: atom_id res chain seq x y z
N MET A 1 -27.07 8.86 -24.88
CA MET A 1 -25.67 8.39 -25.01
C MET A 1 -24.88 9.02 -23.87
N GLY A 2 -24.07 8.24 -23.14
CA GLY A 2 -23.33 8.78 -21.99
C GLY A 2 -22.19 9.70 -22.44
N HIS A 3 -21.98 10.81 -21.75
CA HIS A 3 -20.83 11.68 -21.96
C HIS A 3 -19.66 11.18 -21.10
N ILE A 4 -18.51 10.94 -21.72
CA ILE A 4 -17.30 10.53 -21.01
C ILE A 4 -16.73 11.75 -20.27
N SER A 5 -16.49 11.60 -18.98
CA SER A 5 -15.86 12.61 -18.13
C SER A 5 -14.70 12.01 -17.35
N LYS A 6 -13.68 12.81 -17.06
CA LYS A 6 -12.60 12.37 -16.16
C LYS A 6 -13.14 12.13 -14.75
N PRO A 7 -12.67 11.09 -14.06
CA PRO A 7 -13.02 10.89 -12.66
C PRO A 7 -12.48 12.03 -11.79
N LYS A 8 -13.15 12.28 -10.66
CA LYS A 8 -12.60 13.18 -9.64
C LYS A 8 -11.33 12.57 -9.04
N PRO A 9 -10.33 13.39 -8.67
CA PRO A 9 -9.19 12.92 -7.90
C PRO A 9 -9.63 12.29 -6.56
N VAL A 10 -8.84 11.34 -6.07
CA VAL A 10 -9.12 10.55 -4.87
C VAL A 10 -7.93 10.60 -3.91
N ASN A 11 -8.19 10.38 -2.62
CA ASN A 11 -7.14 10.41 -1.61
C ASN A 11 -6.37 9.09 -1.61
N LEU A 12 -5.06 9.14 -1.83
CA LEU A 12 -4.20 7.96 -1.71
C LEU A 12 -4.06 7.57 -0.24
N ILE A 13 -4.29 6.29 0.06
CA ILE A 13 -4.04 5.69 1.36
C ILE A 13 -3.10 4.49 1.19
N ILE A 14 -2.10 4.35 2.06
CA ILE A 14 -1.15 3.24 2.04
C ILE A 14 -1.13 2.60 3.42
N GLY A 15 -1.39 1.29 3.47
CA GLY A 15 -1.15 0.46 4.65
C GLY A 15 0.24 -0.16 4.59
N VAL A 16 1.00 -0.03 5.68
CA VAL A 16 2.31 -0.66 5.82
C VAL A 16 2.25 -1.69 6.94
N LEU A 17 2.67 -2.93 6.65
CA LEU A 17 2.86 -3.99 7.63
C LEU A 17 4.35 -4.28 7.81
N THR A 18 4.80 -4.42 9.05
CA THR A 18 6.16 -4.87 9.38
C THR A 18 6.26 -5.29 10.84
N ASN A 19 7.14 -6.23 11.16
CA ASN A 19 7.56 -6.47 12.55
C ASN A 19 8.92 -5.83 12.88
N ILE A 20 9.57 -5.19 11.92
CA ILE A 20 10.92 -4.66 12.07
C ILE A 20 10.87 -3.30 12.77
N PRO A 21 11.53 -3.15 13.94
CA PRO A 21 11.63 -1.86 14.62
C PRO A 21 12.33 -0.81 13.74
N GLY A 22 11.78 0.41 13.70
CA GLY A 22 12.35 1.54 12.95
C GLY A 22 12.00 1.57 11.46
N LEU A 23 11.62 0.44 10.86
CA LEU A 23 11.21 0.39 9.44
C LEU A 23 10.01 1.30 9.11
N PRO A 24 9.01 1.51 9.98
CA PRO A 24 7.96 2.50 9.72
C PRO A 24 8.50 3.90 9.45
N GLY A 25 9.54 4.35 10.17
CA GLY A 25 10.16 5.65 9.95
C GLY A 25 10.98 5.73 8.66
N GLU A 26 11.58 4.61 8.23
CA GLU A 26 12.22 4.52 6.90
C GLU A 26 11.16 4.60 5.79
N MET A 27 10.06 3.87 5.94
CA MET A 27 8.95 3.88 4.98
C MET A 27 8.29 5.26 4.90
N GLU A 28 8.09 5.96 6.01
CA GLU A 28 7.55 7.32 6.01
C GLU A 28 8.35 8.26 5.08
N LYS A 29 9.69 8.20 5.13
CA LYS A 29 10.56 9.00 4.25
C LYS A 29 10.47 8.58 2.79
N THR A 30 10.47 7.27 2.52
CA THR A 30 10.37 6.70 1.17
C THR A 30 9.03 7.04 0.51
N LEU A 31 7.95 6.88 1.26
CA LEU A 31 6.59 7.20 0.82
C LEU A 31 6.42 8.70 0.59
N THR A 32 6.96 9.55 1.48
CA THR A 32 6.92 11.01 1.30
C THR A 32 7.64 11.45 0.02
N THR A 33 8.82 10.89 -0.24
CA THR A 33 9.58 11.17 -1.47
C THR A 33 8.82 10.76 -2.72
N SER A 34 8.09 9.63 -2.66
CA SER A 34 7.44 9.03 -3.83
C SER A 34 6.06 9.62 -4.12
N PHE A 35 5.28 9.94 -3.09
CA PHE A 35 3.86 10.28 -3.22
C PHE A 35 3.53 11.69 -2.73
N GLY A 36 4.51 12.40 -2.17
CA GLY A 36 4.36 13.76 -1.65
C GLY A 36 4.13 13.79 -0.14
N THR A 37 3.82 14.98 0.38
CA THR A 37 3.63 15.20 1.81
C THR A 37 2.52 14.31 2.38
N ILE A 38 2.85 13.58 3.45
CA ILE A 38 1.87 12.83 4.23
C ILE A 38 0.94 13.83 4.93
N ASP A 39 -0.36 13.61 4.80
CA ASP A 39 -1.39 14.42 5.43
C ASP A 39 -1.76 13.87 6.81
N LEU A 40 -2.10 12.58 6.87
CA LEU A 40 -2.37 11.86 8.11
C LEU A 40 -1.51 10.61 8.20
N LYS A 41 -1.12 10.32 9.43
CA LYS A 41 -0.44 9.09 9.82
C LYS A 41 -1.18 8.51 11.01
N SER A 42 -1.58 7.24 10.93
CA SER A 42 -2.21 6.58 12.07
C SER A 42 -1.19 6.29 13.18
N ASP A 43 -1.69 5.98 14.37
CA ASP A 43 -0.90 5.25 15.36
C ASP A 43 -0.38 3.93 14.79
N ILE A 44 0.66 3.39 15.41
CA ILE A 44 1.15 2.05 15.11
C ILE A 44 0.22 1.05 15.80
N LEU A 45 -0.47 0.24 15.01
CA LEU A 45 -1.49 -0.70 15.48
C LEU A 45 -0.93 -2.13 15.44
N PRO A 46 -1.17 -2.96 16.46
CA PRO A 46 -0.89 -4.39 16.35
C PRO A 46 -1.72 -5.05 15.24
N PHE A 47 -1.13 -5.98 14.50
CA PHE A 47 -1.79 -6.72 13.42
C PHE A 47 -1.92 -8.20 13.82
N HIS A 48 -3.10 -8.56 14.35
CA HIS A 48 -3.40 -9.92 14.83
C HIS A 48 -4.56 -10.58 14.06
N PHE A 49 -4.86 -10.09 12.85
CA PHE A 49 -6.03 -10.55 12.08
C PHE A 49 -5.80 -11.90 11.39
N THR A 50 -4.54 -12.28 11.16
CA THR A 50 -4.16 -13.53 10.51
C THR A 50 -2.70 -13.85 10.77
N GLU A 51 -2.38 -15.13 10.87
CA GLU A 51 -1.01 -15.66 10.99
C GLU A 51 -0.35 -15.88 9.61
N TYR A 52 -1.08 -15.63 8.52
CA TYR A 52 -0.65 -15.88 7.13
C TYR A 52 0.74 -15.30 6.78
N TYR A 53 1.14 -14.21 7.44
CA TYR A 53 2.41 -13.52 7.17
C TYR A 53 3.58 -13.98 8.05
N HIS A 54 3.35 -14.81 9.07
CA HIS A 54 4.38 -15.13 10.07
C HIS A 54 5.61 -15.83 9.47
N GLU A 55 5.42 -16.72 8.50
CA GLU A 55 6.54 -17.42 7.85
C GLU A 55 7.45 -16.47 7.04
N GLU A 56 6.90 -15.40 6.46
CA GLU A 56 7.63 -14.50 5.58
C GLU A 56 8.17 -13.26 6.30
N MET A 57 7.38 -12.74 7.25
CA MET A 57 7.60 -11.47 7.93
C MET A 57 8.02 -11.66 9.39
N GLY A 58 7.78 -12.83 10.00
CA GLY A 58 7.91 -13.07 11.43
C GLY A 58 6.66 -12.69 12.23
N GLU A 59 6.74 -12.84 13.56
CA GLU A 59 5.63 -12.58 14.48
C GLU A 59 5.55 -11.10 14.89
N GLU A 60 4.51 -10.75 15.67
CA GLU A 60 4.29 -9.41 16.23
C GLU A 60 4.23 -8.28 15.18
N ILE A 61 3.64 -8.58 14.03
CA ILE A 61 3.47 -7.62 12.93
C ILE A 61 2.66 -6.41 13.42
N LYS A 62 3.12 -5.23 13.03
CA LYS A 62 2.47 -3.95 13.26
C LYS A 62 2.00 -3.37 11.94
N ARG A 63 0.95 -2.57 12.01
CA ARG A 63 0.34 -1.86 10.89
C ARG A 63 0.36 -0.36 11.13
N GLN A 64 0.67 0.41 10.10
CA GLN A 64 0.50 1.86 10.10
C GLN A 64 -0.10 2.31 8.77
N PHE A 65 -1.01 3.27 8.83
CA PHE A 65 -1.63 3.86 7.64
C PHE A 65 -1.10 5.28 7.40
N TYR A 66 -0.99 5.62 6.12
CA TYR A 66 -0.57 6.93 5.64
C TYR A 66 -1.57 7.44 4.61
N SER A 67 -2.00 8.68 4.73
CA SER A 67 -2.68 9.43 3.67
C SER A 67 -1.81 10.57 3.18
N PHE A 68 -2.08 11.07 1.97
CA PHE A 68 -1.24 12.08 1.33
C PHE A 68 -2.05 13.33 0.98
N GLN A 69 -1.40 14.50 1.05
CA GLN A 69 -2.03 15.77 0.70
C GLN A 69 -2.34 15.85 -0.80
N LYS A 70 -1.49 15.25 -1.63
CA LYS A 70 -1.68 15.17 -3.07
C LYS A 70 -2.74 14.10 -3.37
N LEU A 71 -3.85 14.51 -3.99
CA LEU A 71 -4.82 13.59 -4.56
C LEU A 71 -4.27 12.98 -5.86
N ILE A 72 -4.66 11.74 -6.13
CA ILE A 72 -4.30 11.00 -7.36
C ILE A 72 -5.52 10.87 -8.27
N SER A 73 -5.30 10.65 -9.56
CA SER A 73 -6.32 10.05 -10.43
C SER A 73 -6.52 8.58 -10.00
N PRO A 74 -7.77 8.07 -9.94
CA PRO A 74 -8.02 6.64 -9.70
C PRO A 74 -7.25 5.70 -10.63
N ASP A 75 -6.94 6.13 -11.86
CA ASP A 75 -6.20 5.34 -12.85
C ASP A 75 -4.74 5.07 -12.43
N GLU A 76 -4.19 5.91 -11.54
CA GLU A 76 -2.80 5.79 -11.08
C GLU A 76 -2.62 4.61 -10.10
N ILE A 77 -3.71 4.10 -9.51
CA ILE A 77 -3.60 3.14 -8.39
C ILE A 77 -2.86 1.85 -8.77
N ALA A 78 -3.02 1.38 -10.01
CA ALA A 78 -2.32 0.21 -10.49
C ALA A 78 -0.81 0.46 -10.63
N ALA A 79 -0.42 1.62 -11.16
CA ALA A 79 0.99 2.00 -11.26
C ALA A 79 1.63 2.19 -9.87
N ILE A 80 0.88 2.77 -8.92
CA ILE A 80 1.31 2.91 -7.53
C ILE A 80 1.50 1.53 -6.88
N LYS A 81 0.65 0.54 -7.17
CA LYS A 81 0.87 -0.83 -6.67
C LYS A 81 2.14 -1.47 -7.24
N VAL A 82 2.41 -1.29 -8.52
CA VAL A 82 3.68 -1.76 -9.11
C VAL A 82 4.87 -1.08 -8.43
N GLN A 83 4.81 0.23 -8.24
CA GLN A 83 5.88 0.99 -7.59
C GLN A 83 6.11 0.53 -6.13
N THR A 84 5.05 0.34 -5.36
CA THR A 84 5.14 -0.14 -3.97
C THR A 84 5.63 -1.58 -3.87
N ASN A 85 5.29 -2.46 -4.81
CA ASN A 85 5.89 -3.80 -4.89
C ASN A 85 7.40 -3.72 -5.10
N SER A 86 7.88 -2.86 -6.01
CA SER A 86 9.32 -2.67 -6.22
C SER A 86 10.01 -2.07 -4.98
N MET A 87 9.32 -1.24 -4.18
CA MET A 87 9.84 -0.79 -2.88
C MET A 87 9.98 -1.95 -1.89
N GLU A 88 8.98 -2.84 -1.80
CA GLU A 88 9.05 -4.04 -0.95
C GLU A 88 10.26 -4.92 -1.37
N GLU A 89 10.42 -5.17 -2.67
CA GLU A 89 11.52 -5.94 -3.24
C GLU A 89 12.88 -5.32 -2.90
N ALA A 90 13.04 -4.00 -3.10
CA ALA A 90 14.28 -3.29 -2.77
C ALA A 90 14.65 -3.40 -1.28
N VAL A 91 13.65 -3.36 -0.38
CA VAL A 91 13.88 -3.54 1.06
C VAL A 91 14.31 -4.97 1.36
N ALA A 92 13.67 -5.99 0.76
CA ALA A 92 14.04 -7.39 0.92
C ALA A 92 15.46 -7.67 0.38
N ASP A 93 15.78 -7.16 -0.82
CA ASP A 93 17.06 -7.38 -1.50
C ASP A 93 18.25 -6.69 -0.83
N SER A 94 18.00 -5.68 0.01
CA SER A 94 19.05 -5.06 0.83
C SER A 94 19.73 -6.05 1.78
N ARG A 95 19.08 -7.18 2.10
CA ARG A 95 19.52 -8.20 3.07
C ARG A 95 19.87 -7.63 4.45
N LYS A 96 19.36 -6.44 4.77
CA LYS A 96 19.54 -5.77 6.07
C LYS A 96 18.78 -6.49 7.19
N TYR A 97 17.73 -7.22 6.84
CA TYR A 97 16.80 -7.87 7.78
C TYR A 97 16.82 -9.39 7.60
N SER A 98 16.61 -10.13 8.69
CA SER A 98 16.69 -11.60 8.70
C SER A 98 15.46 -12.31 8.12
N VAL A 99 14.37 -11.57 7.89
CA VAL A 99 13.11 -12.09 7.34
C VAL A 99 13.06 -11.92 5.83
N LYS A 100 12.37 -12.82 5.13
CA LYS A 100 12.28 -12.80 3.66
C LYS A 100 11.52 -11.58 3.15
N ARG A 101 10.52 -11.13 3.89
CA ARG A 101 9.67 -10.00 3.52
C ARG A 101 9.58 -9.00 4.67
N PRO A 102 10.54 -8.06 4.78
CA PRO A 102 10.61 -7.15 5.92
C PRO A 102 9.43 -6.17 6.02
N VAL A 103 8.79 -5.88 4.88
CA VAL A 103 7.67 -4.95 4.79
C VAL A 103 6.66 -5.42 3.76
N ASN A 104 5.39 -5.15 4.03
CA ASN A 104 4.34 -5.13 3.01
C ASN A 104 3.74 -3.72 2.92
N ILE A 105 3.57 -3.22 1.70
CA ILE A 105 3.13 -1.88 1.35
C ILE A 105 1.93 -2.03 0.41
N ASP A 106 0.74 -1.81 0.95
CA ASP A 106 -0.53 -1.98 0.25
C ASP A 106 -1.18 -0.62 -0.01
N PRO A 107 -1.07 -0.08 -1.24
CA PRO A 107 -1.78 1.12 -1.64
C PRO A 107 -3.25 0.86 -1.96
N GLY A 108 -4.04 1.89 -1.70
CA GLY A 108 -5.44 2.03 -2.08
C GLY A 108 -5.82 3.50 -2.24
N TYR A 109 -7.09 3.77 -2.48
CA TYR A 109 -7.60 5.13 -2.39
C TYR A 109 -8.95 5.18 -1.71
N LEU A 110 -9.26 6.34 -1.15
CA LEU A 110 -10.53 6.67 -0.55
C LEU A 110 -11.18 7.84 -1.31
N ASN A 111 -12.49 7.76 -1.50
CA ASN A 111 -13.34 8.91 -1.82
C ASN A 111 -14.57 8.92 -0.92
N GLU A 112 -15.55 9.77 -1.20
CA GLU A 112 -16.74 9.93 -0.35
C GLU A 112 -17.64 8.68 -0.26
N SER A 113 -17.38 7.66 -1.09
CA SER A 113 -18.27 6.49 -1.27
C SER A 113 -17.57 5.13 -1.21
N ARG A 114 -16.24 5.07 -1.36
CA ARG A 114 -15.50 3.81 -1.50
C ARG A 114 -14.09 3.92 -0.97
N LEU A 115 -13.65 2.82 -0.36
CA LEU A 115 -12.24 2.46 -0.17
C LEU A 115 -11.93 1.36 -1.19
N ILE A 116 -10.89 1.56 -2.00
CA ILE A 116 -10.43 0.59 -3.01
C ILE A 116 -8.98 0.25 -2.71
N LEU A 117 -8.65 -1.04 -2.66
CA LEU A 117 -7.28 -1.52 -2.46
C LEU A 117 -6.74 -2.19 -3.74
N ALA A 118 -5.47 -1.98 -4.03
CA ALA A 118 -4.81 -2.64 -5.16
C ALA A 118 -4.20 -3.99 -4.73
N SER A 119 -4.26 -4.98 -5.62
CA SER A 119 -3.69 -6.30 -5.37
C SER A 119 -3.18 -6.94 -6.65
N THR A 120 -2.14 -7.76 -6.52
CA THR A 120 -1.63 -8.63 -7.59
C THR A 120 -2.38 -9.95 -7.69
N LYS A 121 -3.19 -10.31 -6.68
CA LYS A 121 -3.91 -11.59 -6.67
C LYS A 121 -5.24 -11.41 -7.40
N ASP A 122 -5.48 -12.21 -8.42
CA ASP A 122 -6.80 -12.34 -9.02
C ASP A 122 -7.72 -13.14 -8.08
N PHE A 123 -8.97 -12.72 -7.95
CA PHE A 123 -9.99 -13.43 -7.17
C PHE A 123 -11.39 -13.06 -7.66
N SER A 124 -12.39 -13.90 -7.38
CA SER A 124 -13.71 -13.87 -8.03
C SER A 124 -14.45 -12.52 -8.05
N HIS A 125 -14.22 -11.63 -7.07
CA HIS A 125 -14.85 -10.31 -6.99
C HIS A 125 -13.93 -9.15 -7.42
N ARG A 126 -12.68 -9.44 -7.79
CA ARG A 126 -11.68 -8.40 -8.06
C ARG A 126 -11.75 -7.93 -9.50
N ILE A 127 -11.67 -6.62 -9.67
CA ILE A 127 -11.79 -6.00 -10.98
C ILE A 127 -10.38 -5.76 -11.52
N TYR A 128 -10.08 -6.34 -12.67
CA TYR A 128 -8.82 -6.06 -13.35
C TYR A 128 -8.71 -4.57 -13.69
N LEU A 129 -7.56 -3.98 -13.38
CA LEU A 129 -7.23 -2.59 -13.73
C LEU A 129 -6.28 -2.57 -14.94
N GLN A 130 -5.02 -2.89 -14.70
CA GLN A 130 -3.93 -2.95 -15.69
C GLN A 130 -2.68 -3.58 -15.07
N ASN A 131 -1.73 -4.03 -15.89
CA ASN A 131 -0.41 -4.53 -15.47
C ASN A 131 -0.46 -5.65 -14.42
N GLY A 132 -1.44 -6.55 -14.51
CA GLY A 132 -1.64 -7.62 -13.52
C GLY A 132 -2.12 -7.13 -12.14
N ILE A 133 -2.58 -5.88 -12.04
CA ILE A 133 -3.15 -5.32 -10.83
C ILE A 133 -4.67 -5.30 -10.91
N TYR A 134 -5.28 -5.63 -9.79
CA TYR A 134 -6.72 -5.72 -9.59
C TYR A 134 -7.15 -4.82 -8.42
N ALA A 135 -8.38 -4.30 -8.49
CA ALA A 135 -9.06 -3.60 -7.41
C ALA A 135 -9.93 -4.56 -6.59
N LYS A 136 -9.97 -4.34 -5.27
CA LYS A 136 -10.90 -4.98 -4.33
C LYS A 136 -11.47 -3.96 -3.35
#